data_AF-A0A954BDU0-F1
#
_entry.id   AF-A0A954BDU0-F1
#
_cell.length_a   1.000
_cell.length_b   1.000
_cell.length_c   1.000
_cell.angle_alpha   90.00
_cell.angle_beta   90.00
_cell.angle_gamma   90.00
#
_symmetry.space_group_name_H-M   'P 1'
#
loop_
_entity.id
_entity.type
_entity.pdbx_description
1 polymer ?
#
loop_
_entity_poly.entity_id
_entity_poly.type
_entity_poly.pdbx_seq_one_letter_code
_entity_poly.pdbx_strand_id
1 'polypeptide(L)' 'MRSDLSGAVIIFDLDGTLIDTAGDLAAAMNHALKTAGRPAIDPGEVRHLVGHGARAML' A
#
# COMPACT_ATOMS: atom_id res chain seq x y z
N MET A 1 -28.11 -18.94 8.14
CA MET A 1 -26.94 -19.76 8.48
C MET A 1 -25.84 -18.82 8.93
N ARG A 2 -25.58 -18.73 10.25
CA ARG A 2 -24.41 -18.01 10.76
C ARG A 2 -23.28 -19.03 10.81
N SER A 3 -22.29 -18.90 9.94
CA SER A 3 -21.00 -19.54 10.18
C SER A 3 -20.38 -18.82 11.38
N ASP A 4 -20.36 -19.46 12.55
CA ASP A 4 -19.53 -18.95 13.62
C ASP A 4 -18.06 -19.11 13.22
N LEU A 5 -17.24 -18.15 13.64
CA LEU A 5 -15.81 -18.12 13.34
C LEU A 5 -15.03 -18.84 14.45
N SER A 6 -15.66 -19.81 15.13
CA SER A 6 -15.09 -20.43 16.32
C SER A 6 -13.81 -21.19 15.96
N GLY A 7 -12.69 -20.81 16.59
CA GLY A 7 -11.36 -21.37 16.29
C GLY A 7 -10.65 -20.77 15.08
N ALA A 8 -11.23 -19.79 14.37
CA ALA A 8 -10.57 -19.13 13.25
C ALA A 8 -9.55 -18.08 13.72
N VAL A 9 -8.41 -18.03 13.04
CA VAL A 9 -7.47 -16.90 13.12
C VAL A 9 -7.62 -16.06 11.87
N ILE A 10 -7.93 -14.78 12.05
CA ILE A 10 -8.12 -13.83 10.95
C ILE A 10 -6.95 -12.85 10.96
N ILE A 11 -6.26 -12.77 9.83
CA ILE A 11 -5.19 -11.82 9.62
C ILE A 11 -5.69 -10.80 8.61
N PHE A 12 -5.54 -9.53 8.96
CA PHE A 12 -5.83 -8.42 8.08
C PHE A 12 -4.52 -7.84 7.57
N ASP A 13 -4.51 -7.50 6.30
CA ASP A 13 -3.51 -6.59 5.77
C ASP A 13 -3.70 -5.19 6.40
N LEU A 14 -2.66 -4.37 6.37
CA LEU A 14 -2.70 -3.02 6.94
C LEU A 14 -3.12 -2.00 5.87
N ASP A 15 -2.31 -1.89 4.82
CA ASP A 15 -2.44 -0.87 3.78
C ASP A 15 -3.66 -1.13 2.90
N GLY A 16 -4.56 -0.16 2.82
CA GLY A 16 -5.80 -0.26 2.05
C GLY A 16 -6.84 -1.23 2.62
N THR A 17 -6.54 -1.94 3.72
CA THR A 17 -7.50 -2.82 4.42
C THR A 17 -7.92 -2.22 5.76
N LEU A 18 -6.97 -1.96 6.66
CA LEU A 18 -7.27 -1.31 7.95
C LEU A 18 -7.07 0.20 7.90
N ILE A 19 -6.16 0.69 7.04
CA ILE A 19 -5.81 2.11 6.94
C ILE A 19 -5.68 2.51 5.46
N ASP A 20 -6.28 3.64 5.05
CA ASP A 20 -6.05 4.22 3.71
C ASP A 20 -4.74 5.00 3.69
N THR A 21 -3.65 4.30 3.42
CA THR A 21 -2.27 4.85 3.38
C THR A 21 -1.84 5.34 2.00
N ALA A 22 -2.73 5.33 1.00
CA ALA A 22 -2.37 5.60 -0.39
C ALA A 22 -1.77 7.02 -0.60
N GLY A 23 -2.34 8.02 0.07
CA GLY A 23 -1.87 9.41 -0.03
C GLY A 23 -0.48 9.61 0.58
N ASP A 24 -0.25 9.01 1.75
CA ASP A 24 1.04 9.11 2.45
C ASP A 24 2.15 8.39 1.68
N LEU A 25 1.85 7.20 1.14
CA LEU A 25 2.79 6.46 0.29
C LEU A 25 3.12 7.24 -0.98
N ALA A 26 2.14 7.89 -1.60
CA ALA A 26 2.38 8.76 -2.76
C ALA A 26 3.28 9.95 -2.42
N ALA A 27 3.03 10.60 -1.28
CA ALA A 27 3.86 11.71 -0.82
C ALA A 27 5.30 11.28 -0.54
N ALA A 28 5.49 10.16 0.16
CA ALA A 28 6.80 9.59 0.46
C ALA A 28 7.56 9.19 -0.81
N MET A 29 6.87 8.59 -1.78
CA MET A 29 7.49 8.19 -3.04
C MET A 29 7.91 9.40 -3.88
N ASN A 30 7.06 10.42 -3.97
CA ASN A 30 7.40 11.66 -4.67
C ASN A 30 8.53 12.44 -3.98
N HIS A 31 8.60 12.38 -2.65
CA HIS A 31 9.75 12.90 -1.92
C HIS A 31 11.04 12.20 -2.36
N ALA A 32 11.06 10.86 -2.40
CA ALA A 32 12.23 10.09 -2.83
C ALA A 32 12.62 10.35 -4.30
N LEU A 33 11.64 10.41 -5.22
CA LEU A 33 11.88 10.74 -6.63
C LEU A 33 12.52 12.11 -6.79
N LYS A 34 12.01 13.11 -6.07
CA LYS A 34 12.58 14.46 -6.05
C LYS A 34 14.02 14.45 -5.57
N THR A 35 14.32 13.74 -4.48
CA THR A 35 15.69 13.60 -3.97
C THR A 35 16.62 12.94 -4.98
N ALA A 36 16.11 12.03 -5.80
CA ALA A 36 16.85 11.38 -6.88
C ALA A 36 16.90 12.17 -8.20
N GLY A 37 16.36 13.41 -8.24
CA GLY A 37 16.32 14.23 -9.46
C GLY A 37 15.37 13.70 -10.55
N ARG A 38 14.38 12.89 -10.16
CA ARG A 38 13.39 12.30 -11.07
C ARG A 38 12.07 13.08 -11.05
N PRO A 39 11.27 13.03 -12.13
CA PRO A 39 9.93 13.60 -12.15
C PRO A 39 9.05 12.99 -11.06
N ALA A 40 8.18 13.80 -10.47
CA ALA A 40 7.09 13.31 -9.62
C ALA A 40 6.07 12.55 -10.47
N ILE A 41 5.35 11.62 -9.84
CA ILE A 41 4.23 10.93 -10.47
C ILE A 41 2.91 11.33 -9.82
N ASP A 42 1.82 11.14 -10.56
CA ASP A 42 0.47 11.36 -10.08
C ASP A 42 0.17 10.41 -8.89
N PRO A 43 -0.29 10.94 -7.74
CA PRO A 43 -0.75 10.11 -6.62
C PRO A 43 -1.80 9.05 -6.99
N GLY A 44 -2.62 9.29 -8.02
CA GLY A 44 -3.57 8.31 -8.53
C GLY A 44 -2.91 7.06 -9.10
N GLU A 45 -1.72 7.21 -9.70
CA GLU A 45 -0.94 6.11 -10.28
C GLU A 45 -0.22 5.28 -9.21
N VAL A 46 0.06 5.87 -8.04
CA VAL A 46 0.77 5.20 -6.93
C VAL A 46 -0.01 4.00 -6.40
N ARG A 47 -1.34 4.08 -6.38
CA ARG A 47 -2.20 2.96 -5.91
C ARG A 47 -1.96 1.67 -6.70
N HIS A 48 -1.60 1.77 -7.98
CA HIS A 48 -1.29 0.60 -8.81
C HIS A 48 0.14 0.08 -8.64
N LEU A 49 0.99 0.81 -7.92
CA LEU A 49 2.39 0.45 -7.66
C LEU A 49 2.58 -0.17 -6.26
N VAL A 50 1.69 0.15 -5.32
CA VAL A 50 1.70 -0.34 -3.92
C VAL A 50 1.04 -1.73 -3.82
N GLY A 51 1.40 -2.53 -2.80
CA GLY A 51 0.74 -3.81 -2.49
C GLY A 51 1.37 -5.06 -3.08
N HIS A 52 2.47 -4.93 -3.85
CA HIS A 52 3.17 -6.08 -4.43
C HIS A 52 4.16 -6.76 -3.46
N GLY A 53 4.30 -6.21 -2.24
CA GLY A 53 5.17 -6.73 -1.18
C GLY A 53 6.66 -6.74 -1.56
N ALA A 54 7.48 -7.40 -0.73
CA ALA A 54 8.92 -7.50 -0.93
C ALA A 54 9.32 -8.15 -2.28
N ARG A 55 8.42 -8.92 -2.90
CA ARG A 55 8.65 -9.57 -4.20
C ARG A 55 8.75 -8.59 -5.37
N ALA A 56 8.22 -7.36 -5.26
CA ALA A 56 8.40 -6.33 -6.28
C ALA A 56 9.68 -5.48 -6.08
N MET A 57 10.45 -5.76 -5.03
CA MET A 57 11.70 -5.04 -4.70
C MET A 57 12.96 -5.82 -5.12
N LEU A 58 12.80 -6.96 -5.79
CA LEU A 58 13.87 -7.78 -6.40
C LEU A 58 13.91 -7.51 -7.92
#